data_AF-A0A7W1K8N7-F1
#
_entry.id   AF-A0A7W1K8N7-F1
#
_cell.length_a   1.000
_cell.length_b   1.000
_cell.length_c   1.000
_cell.angle_alpha   90.00
_cell.angle_beta   90.00
_cell.angle_gamma   90.00
#
_symmetry.space_group_name_H-M   'P 1'
#
loop_
_entity.id
_entity.type
_entity.pdbx_description
1 polymer ?
#
loop_
_entity_poly.entity_id
_entity_poly.type
_entity_poly.pdbx_seq_one_letter_code
_entity_poly.pdbx_strand_id
1 'polypeptide(L)' 'MRVAVIGKGGAGKSTIAGTMARLVGRTGMPVLVLDSDHLPGLSLSLGSGPEPVLPPLLGAAEQDEKGQWGWCEGIDA' A
#
# COMPACT_ATOMS: atom_id res chain seq x y z
N MET A 1 10.91 -7.09 -6.29
CA MET A 1 11.74 -6.69 -5.13
C MET A 1 10.91 -6.85 -3.86
N ARG A 2 11.51 -7.19 -2.71
CA ARG A 2 10.82 -7.26 -1.40
C ARG A 2 11.60 -6.41 -0.39
N VAL A 3 10.92 -5.47 0.27
CA VAL A 3 11.53 -4.53 1.21
C VAL A 3 10.70 -4.47 2.49
N ALA A 4 11.37 -4.46 3.65
CA ALA A 4 10.74 -4.23 4.94
C ALA A 4 11.32 -2.96 5.57
N VAL A 5 10.46 -2.04 6.00
CA VAL A 5 10.85 -0.79 6.66
C VAL A 5 10.58 -0.93 8.16
N ILE A 6 11.63 -1.00 8.97
CA ILE A 6 11.55 -1.23 10.42
C ILE A 6 12.12 -0.05 11.21
N GLY A 7 11.71 0.10 12.47
CA GLY A 7 12.17 1.17 13.35
C GLY A 7 11.26 1.42 14.56
N LYS A 8 11.73 2.25 15.49
CA LYS A 8 10.97 2.63 16.69
C LYS A 8 9.66 3.38 16.36
N GLY A 9 8.76 3.46 17.35
CA GLY A 9 7.58 4.33 17.27
C GLY A 9 7.97 5.77 16.95
N GLY A 10 7.27 6.40 15.99
CA GLY A 10 7.56 7.77 15.56
C GLY A 10 8.81 7.96 14.68
N ALA A 11 9.50 6.90 14.26
CA ALA A 11 10.70 7.01 13.40
C ALA A 11 10.42 7.42 11.94
N GLY A 12 9.16 7.61 11.54
CA GLY A 12 8.80 7.97 10.16
C GLY A 12 8.71 6.79 9.18
N LYS A 13 8.57 5.56 9.67
CA LYS A 13 8.48 4.34 8.84
C LYS A 13 7.44 4.44 7.73
N SER A 14 6.21 4.78 8.08
CA SER A 14 5.09 4.84 7.13
C SER A 14 5.30 5.95 6.09
N THR A 15 5.94 7.05 6.47
CA THR A 15 6.32 8.13 5.53
C THR A 15 7.35 7.64 4.52
N ILE A 16 8.40 6.95 4.98
CA ILE A 16 9.44 6.39 4.09
C ILE A 16 8.84 5.33 3.18
N ALA A 17 8.06 4.39 3.74
CA ALA A 17 7.41 3.33 2.99
C ALA A 17 6.46 3.87 1.92
N GLY A 18 5.58 4.82 2.27
CA GLY A 18 4.66 5.45 1.33
C GLY A 18 5.39 6.27 0.25
N THR A 19 6.43 7.01 0.62
CA THR A 19 7.26 7.76 -0.34
C THR A 19 7.94 6.83 -1.34
N MET A 20 8.56 5.75 -0.86
CA MET A 20 9.20 4.76 -1.71
C MET A 20 8.19 4.09 -2.64
N ALA A 21 7.03 3.71 -2.12
CA ALA A 21 5.96 3.11 -2.91
C ALA A 21 5.50 4.02 -4.05
N ARG A 22 5.28 5.31 -3.78
CA ARG A 22 4.88 6.29 -4.79
C ARG A 22 5.97 6.50 -5.84
N LEU A 23 7.24 6.61 -5.43
CA LEU A 23 8.35 6.79 -6.37
C LEU A 23 8.50 5.58 -7.30
N VAL A 24 8.38 4.36 -6.78
CA VAL A 24 8.46 3.13 -7.59
C VAL A 24 7.21 2.96 -8.45
N GLY A 25 6.01 3.23 -7.92
CA GLY A 25 4.77 3.16 -8.71
C GLY A 25 4.78 4.10 -9.90
N ARG A 26 5.33 5.32 -9.73
CA ARG A 26 5.46 6.32 -10.82
C ARG A 26 6.42 5.90 -11.94
N THR A 27 7.23 4.86 -11.76
CA THR A 27 8.03 4.27 -12.86
C THR A 27 7.24 3.24 -13.68
N GLY A 28 5.95 3.07 -13.42
CA GLY A 28 5.09 2.07 -14.08
C GLY A 28 5.24 0.65 -13.51
N MET A 29 5.92 0.49 -12.37
CA MET A 29 6.07 -0.81 -11.72
C MET A 29 4.89 -1.08 -10.79
N PRO A 30 4.33 -2.30 -10.78
CA PRO A 30 3.29 -2.66 -9.81
C PRO A 30 3.90 -2.71 -8.40
N VAL A 31 3.25 -2.03 -7.45
CA VAL A 31 3.69 -1.94 -6.06
C VAL A 31 2.57 -2.37 -5.13
N LEU A 32 2.87 -3.36 -4.28
CA LEU A 32 2.05 -3.71 -3.13
C LEU A 32 2.72 -3.16 -1.87
N VAL A 33 1.95 -2.44 -1.05
CA VAL A 33 2.41 -1.99 0.26
C VAL A 33 1.50 -2.57 1.34
N LEU A 34 2.10 -3.06 2.41
CA LEU A 34 1.41 -3.65 3.55
C LEU A 34 1.84 -2.89 4.81
N ASP A 35 0.86 -2.49 5.62
CA ASP A 35 1.10 -1.95 6.96
C ASP A 35 0.44 -2.86 7.99
N SER A 36 1.18 -3.16 9.06
CA SER A 36 0.65 -3.86 10.22
C SER A 36 0.25 -2.89 11.35
N ASP A 37 0.57 -1.61 11.22
CA ASP A 37 0.25 -0.60 12.23
C ASP A 37 -1.27 -0.28 12.22
N HIS A 38 -1.86 -0.16 13.41
CA HIS A 38 -3.28 0.22 13.56
C HIS A 38 -3.57 1.67 13.17
N LEU A 39 -2.54 2.50 13.10
CA LEU A 39 -2.66 3.90 12.71
C LEU A 39 -2.58 4.00 11.18
N PRO A 40 -3.41 4.85 10.54
CA PRO A 40 -3.48 4.96 9.08
C PRO A 40 -2.28 5.70 8.46
N GLY A 41 -1.11 5.68 9.10
CA GLY A 41 0.07 6.46 8.72
C GLY A 41 0.53 6.16 7.30
N LEU A 42 0.49 4.88 6.88
CA LEU A 42 0.84 4.52 5.50
C LEU A 42 -0.21 5.00 4.51
N SER A 43 -1.49 4.79 4.81
CA SER A 43 -2.60 5.24 3.95
C SER A 43 -2.54 6.75 3.69
N LEU A 44 -2.33 7.56 4.73
CA LEU A 44 -2.10 9.00 4.58
C LEU A 44 -0.86 9.31 3.73
N SER A 45 0.23 8.57 3.93
CA SER A 45 1.49 8.79 3.18
C SER A 45 1.34 8.46 1.68
N LEU A 46 0.43 7.56 1.33
CA LEU A 46 0.06 7.25 -0.05
C LEU A 46 -0.83 8.33 -0.68
N GLY A 47 -1.49 9.17 0.12
CA GLY A 47 -2.37 10.24 -0.36
C GLY A 47 -3.86 9.93 -0.22
N SER A 48 -4.22 8.83 0.46
CA SER A 48 -5.62 8.54 0.81
C SER A 48 -6.18 9.64 1.71
N GLY A 49 -7.42 10.06 1.43
CA GLY A 49 -8.16 11.01 2.27
C GLY A 49 -8.49 10.46 3.66
N PRO A 50 -9.11 11.29 4.53
CA PRO A 50 -9.47 10.92 5.91
C PRO A 50 -10.46 9.76 6.00
N GLU A 51 -11.25 9.51 4.94
CA GLU A 51 -11.98 8.27 4.72
C GLU A 51 -11.24 7.43 3.66
N PRO A 52 -10.56 6.35 4.04
CA PRO A 52 -10.15 5.36 3.05
C PRO A 52 -11.41 4.69 2.51
N VAL A 53 -11.64 4.73 1.20
CA VAL A 53 -12.81 4.12 0.52
C VAL A 53 -12.93 2.62 0.85
N LEU A 54 -11.81 1.94 1.17
CA LEU A 54 -11.71 0.57 1.69
C LEU A 54 -10.29 0.33 2.29
N PRO A 55 -10.11 -0.29 3.47
CA PRO A 55 -8.80 -0.82 3.89
C PRO A 55 -8.78 -2.37 3.94
N PRO A 56 -7.62 -3.08 3.95
CA PRO A 56 -6.56 -3.08 2.95
C PRO A 56 -5.98 -4.52 2.79
N LEU A 57 -6.66 -5.42 2.06
CA LEU A 57 -6.05 -6.59 1.39
C LEU A 57 -7.12 -7.29 0.54
N LEU A 58 -8.30 -7.51 1.15
CA LEU A 58 -9.41 -8.25 0.53
C LEU A 58 -10.02 -7.52 -0.67
N GLY A 59 -9.98 -6.18 -0.68
CA GLY A 59 -10.36 -5.39 -1.85
C GLY A 59 -9.21 -5.06 -2.80
N ALA A 60 -7.96 -5.40 -2.42
CA ALA A 60 -6.78 -5.14 -3.24
C ALA A 60 -6.46 -6.30 -4.19
N ALA A 61 -7.04 -7.47 -3.94
CA ALA A 61 -6.88 -8.64 -4.76
C ALA A 61 -8.24 -9.27 -5.08
N GLU A 62 -8.42 -9.67 -6.33
CA GLU A 62 -9.60 -10.40 -6.80
C GLU A 62 -9.21 -11.80 -7.25
N GLN A 63 -10.18 -12.72 -7.22
CA GLN A 63 -9.98 -14.09 -7.67
C GLN A 63 -10.80 -14.33 -8.94
N ASP A 64 -10.16 -14.83 -10.00
CA ASP A 64 -10.84 -15.13 -11.26
C ASP A 64 -11.71 -16.40 -11.16
N GLU A 65 -12.49 -16.69 -12.21
CA GLU A 65 -13.37 -17.87 -12.28
C GLU A 65 -12.63 -19.22 -12.14
N LYS A 66 -11.31 -19.22 -12.36
CA LYS A 66 -10.42 -20.40 -12.24
C LYS A 66 -9.75 -20.48 -10.87
N GLY A 67 -10.03 -19.53 -9.97
CA GLY A 67 -9.44 -19.48 -8.64
C GLY A 67 -8.07 -18.79 -8.56
N GLN A 68 -7.64 -18.05 -9.58
CA GLN A 68 -6.35 -17.35 -9.60
C GLN A 68 -6.46 -15.95 -9.03
N TRP A 69 -5.46 -15.54 -8.23
CA TRP A 69 -5.44 -14.21 -7.62
C TRP A 69 -4.79 -13.17 -8.54
N GLY A 70 -5.48 -12.06 -8.77
CA GLY A 70 -5.01 -10.85 -9.45
C GLY A 70 -5.06 -9.64 -8.52
N TRP A 71 -4.38 -8.55 -8.90
CA TRP A 71 -4.42 -7.28 -8.17
C TRP A 71 -5.45 -6.35 -8.81
N CYS A 72 -6.26 -5.70 -7.97
CA CYS A 72 -7.17 -4.64 -8.41
C CYS A 72 -6.40 -3.35 -8.78
N GLU A 73 -7.05 -2.42 -9.47
CA GLU A 73 -6.49 -1.08 -9.72
C GLU A 73 -6.13 -0.36 -8.42
N GLY A 74 -4.99 0.34 -8.45
CA GLY A 74 -4.40 1.00 -7.29
C GLY A 74 -4.99 2.40 -7.02
N ILE A 75 -4.49 3.03 -5.95
CA ILE A 75 -4.97 4.32 -5.43
C ILE A 75 -4.66 5.51 -6.36
N ASP A 76 -3.73 5.33 -7.30
CA ASP A 76 -3.26 6.35 -8.27
C ASP A 76 -3.55 5.93 -9.74
N ALA A 77 -4.47 4.98 -9.97
CA ALA A 77 -4.86 4.52 -11.31
C ALA A 77 -5.79 5.52 -12.03
#